data_AF-A0A3E1EJ02-F1
#
_entry.id   AF-A0A3E1EJ02-F1
#
_cell.length_a   1.000
_cell.length_b   1.000
_cell.length_c   1.000
_cell.angle_alpha   90.00
_cell.angle_beta   90.00
_cell.angle_gamma   90.00
#
_symmetry.space_group_name_H-M   'P 1'
#
loop_
_entity.id
_entity.type
_entity.pdbx_description
1 polymer ?
#
loop_
_entity_poly.entity_id
_entity_poly.type
_entity_poly.pdbx_seq_one_letter_code
_entity_poly.pdbx_strand_id
1 'polypeptide(L)' 'MQKGDTLYGISRRNSTTVTKLKAANNLTSDTIRPGQVLQIP' A
#
# COMPACT_ATOMS: atom_id res chain seq x y z
N MET A 1 -2.45 16.47 8.33
CA MET A 1 -1.70 15.84 7.23
C MET A 1 -2.51 14.66 6.69
N GLN A 2 -3.53 14.94 5.88
CA GLN A 2 -4.40 13.91 5.32
C GLN A 2 -4.00 13.73 3.86
N LYS A 3 -2.83 13.13 3.66
CA LYS A 3 -2.33 12.82 2.31
C LYS A 3 -2.99 11.52 1.88
N GLY A 4 -3.57 11.53 0.68
CA GLY A 4 -4.39 10.47 0.10
C GLY A 4 -3.87 9.08 0.40
N ASP A 5 -4.83 8.17 0.65
CA ASP A 5 -4.66 6.73 0.91
C ASP A 5 -3.20 6.27 0.94
N THR A 6 -2.57 6.42 2.11
CA THR A 6 -1.23 5.91 2.34
C THR A 6 -1.25 4.38 2.32
N LEU A 7 -0.09 3.77 2.06
CA LEU A 7 0.04 2.32 2.05
C LEU A 7 -0.51 1.69 3.33
N TYR A 8 -0.36 2.41 4.45
CA TYR A 8 -0.92 2.07 5.76
C TYR A 8 -2.45 2.04 5.80
N GLY A 9 -3.11 3.02 5.17
CA GLY A 9 -4.57 3.07 5.08
C GLY A 9 -5.12 1.93 4.24
N ILE A 10 -4.44 1.57 3.16
CA ILE A 10 -4.82 0.45 2.27
C ILE A 10 -4.58 -0.88 2.98
N SER A 11 -3.44 -1.03 3.64
CA SER A 11 -3.11 -2.27 4.35
C SER A 11 -4.12 -2.54 5.46
N ARG A 12 -4.48 -1.51 6.23
CA ARG A 12 -5.48 -1.61 7.31
C ARG A 12 -6.88 -1.94 6.80
N ARG A 13 -7.29 -1.41 5.64
CA ARG A 13 -8.59 -1.72 5.02
C ARG A 13 -8.67 -3.13 4.49
N ASN A 14 -7.56 -3.68 4.01
CA ASN A 14 -7.48 -5.00 3.41
C ASN A 14 -6.93 -6.06 4.38
N SER A 15 -6.91 -5.77 5.69
CA SER A 15 -6.36 -6.67 6.73
C SER A 15 -4.98 -7.26 6.39
N THR A 16 -4.17 -6.49 5.67
CA THR A 16 -2.82 -6.87 5.26
C THR A 16 -1.80 -5.92 5.90
N THR A 17 -0.52 -6.23 5.76
CA THR A 17 0.55 -5.36 6.27
C THR A 17 1.21 -4.61 5.13
N VAL A 18 1.67 -3.39 5.42
CA VAL A 18 2.47 -2.58 4.50
C VAL A 18 3.62 -3.41 3.92
N THR A 19 4.30 -4.20 4.75
CA THR A 19 5.40 -5.07 4.35
C THR A 19 4.98 -6.16 3.36
N LYS A 20 3.86 -6.86 3.61
CA LYS A 20 3.34 -7.88 2.69
C LYS A 20 2.90 -7.27 1.37
N LEU A 21 2.21 -6.13 1.44
CA LEU A 21 1.78 -5.41 0.25
C LEU A 21 3.00 -4.93 -0.57
N LYS A 22 4.05 -4.44 0.09
CA LYS A 22 5.31 -4.06 -0.57
C LYS A 22 5.99 -5.26 -1.23
N ALA A 23 6.10 -6.38 -0.51
CA ALA A 23 6.70 -7.60 -1.05
C ALA A 23 5.91 -8.14 -2.26
N ALA A 24 4.58 -8.17 -2.18
CA ALA A 24 3.73 -8.60 -3.28
C ALA A 24 3.81 -7.70 -4.52
N ASN A 25 4.10 -6.41 -4.33
CA ASN A 25 4.17 -5.42 -5.41
C ASN A 25 5.59 -4.98 -5.78
N ASN A 26 6.62 -5.64 -5.23
CA ASN A 26 8.03 -5.23 -5.36
C ASN A 26 8.27 -3.74 -5.07
N LEU A 27 7.54 -3.17 -4.10
CA LEU A 27 7.67 -1.77 -3.71
C LEU A 27 8.81 -1.60 -2.73
N THR A 28 9.73 -0.71 -3.06
CA THR A 28 10.87 -0.34 -2.21
C THR A 28 10.59 0.88 -1.33
N SER A 29 9.53 1.64 -1.63
CA SER A 29 9.12 2.83 -0.86
C SER A 29 7.66 2.71 -0.43
N ASP A 30 7.31 3.41 0.65
CA ASP A 30 5.93 3.58 1.10
C ASP A 30 5.16 4.61 0.26
N THR A 31 5.82 5.18 -0.76
CA THR A 31 5.23 6.10 -1.72
C THR A 31 4.45 5.32 -2.77
N ILE A 32 3.13 5.50 -2.77
CA ILE A 32 2.22 4.99 -3.80
C ILE A 32 1.53 6.14 -4.50
N ARG A 33 1.23 5.94 -5.78
CA ARG A 33 0.53 6.92 -6.60
C ARG A 33 -0.96 6.58 -6.69
N PRO A 34 -1.86 7.57 -6.59
CA PRO A 34 -3.26 7.35 -6.90
C PRO A 34 -3.41 6.76 -8.30
N GLY A 35 -4.19 5.67 -8.44
CA GLY A 35 -4.35 4.92 -9.69
C GLY A 35 -3.33 3.80 -9.91
N GLN A 36 -2.38 3.61 -9.01
CA GLN A 36 -1.48 2.45 -9.03
C GLN A 36 -2.24 1.19 -8.64
N VAL A 37 -2.19 0.16 -9.49
CA VAL A 37 -2.73 -1.16 -9.18
C VAL A 37 -1.81 -1.83 -8.17
N LEU A 38 -2.34 -2.14 -7.00
CA LEU A 38 -1.64 -2.86 -5.94
C LEU A 38 -2.22 -4.27 -5.84
N GLN A 39 -1.35 -5.25 -6.00
CA GLN A 39 -1.64 -6.66 -5.80
C GLN A 39 -1.69 -6.94 -4.29
N ILE A 40 -2.89 -7.24 -3.79
CA ILE A 40 -3.10 -7.56 -2.38
C ILE A 40 -3.00 -9.08 -2.24
N PRO A 41 -2.11 -9.61 -1.38
CA PRO A 41 -2.02 -11.05 -1.11
C PRO A 41 -3.20 -11.57 -0.30
#